data_AF-A0A947HS17-F1
#
_entry.id   AF-A0A947HS17-F1
#
_cell.length_a   1.000
_cell.length_b   1.000
_cell.length_c   1.000
_cell.angle_alpha   90.00
_cell.angle_beta   90.00
_cell.angle_gamma   90.00
#
_symmetry.space_group_name_H-M   'P 1'
#
loop_
_entity.id
_entity.type
_entity.pdbx_description
1 polymer ?
#
loop_
_entity_poly.entity_id
_entity_poly.type
_entity_poly.pdbx_seq_one_letter_code
_entity_poly.pdbx_strand_id
1 'polypeptide(L)'
;AVADYKTCVAIATKAALREMVMPGFIALVAPFVVGIGFGPWALAGMLMGAISSGFLLAVMMANAGGAWDNAKKYVESGTSGLGGKGTALHAAVVTGDTVGDPFKDTSGPALNILIKLTSVVALVFAPAFTSTFTRDFYWVAIIVFVVAAAVAIAWRVYLKKTDPKIDFLAEQGGKAATKPKKPAGAAPDHDDDHDDDEKGTLLRERPSVNLKDASDSD
;
A
#
# COMPACT_ATOMS: atom_id res chain seq x y z
N ALA A 1 -24.23 -18.08 -0.05
CA ALA A 1 -24.20 -17.07 1.04
C ALA A 1 -24.00 -15.70 0.43
N VAL A 2 -24.64 -14.66 0.94
CA VAL A 2 -24.47 -13.27 0.44
C VAL A 2 -23.24 -12.65 1.12
N ALA A 3 -22.41 -11.93 0.37
CA ALA A 3 -21.21 -11.27 0.90
C ALA A 3 -21.57 -10.13 1.86
N ASP A 4 -20.85 -10.02 2.98
CA ASP A 4 -21.03 -8.93 3.95
C ASP A 4 -20.16 -7.71 3.59
N TYR A 5 -20.75 -6.83 2.77
CA TYR A 5 -20.10 -5.58 2.37
C TYR A 5 -19.97 -4.56 3.51
N LYS A 6 -20.84 -4.61 4.53
CA LYS A 6 -20.84 -3.62 5.62
C LYS A 6 -19.56 -3.73 6.45
N THR A 7 -19.12 -4.96 6.71
CA THR A 7 -17.87 -5.21 7.44
C THR A 7 -16.65 -4.74 6.64
N CYS A 8 -16.57 -5.01 5.33
CA CYS A 8 -15.47 -4.50 4.50
C CYS A 8 -15.38 -2.97 4.51
N VAL A 9 -16.51 -2.27 4.36
CA VAL A 9 -16.54 -0.81 4.40
C VAL A 9 -16.11 -0.28 5.76
N ALA A 10 -16.63 -0.83 6.85
CA ALA A 10 -16.28 -0.39 8.20
C ALA A 10 -14.78 -0.53 8.50
N ILE A 11 -14.15 -1.61 8.04
CA ILE A 11 -12.71 -1.84 8.20
C ILE A 11 -11.91 -0.79 7.42
N ALA A 12 -12.23 -0.59 6.14
CA ALA A 12 -11.51 0.37 5.29
C ALA A 12 -11.63 1.81 5.84
N THR A 13 -12.84 2.22 6.25
CA THR A 13 -13.07 3.57 6.79
C THR A 13 -12.33 3.81 8.09
N LYS A 14 -12.40 2.86 9.04
CA LYS A 14 -11.72 3.01 10.34
C LYS A 14 -10.21 3.07 10.19
N ALA A 15 -9.63 2.26 9.29
CA ALA A 15 -8.21 2.27 9.00
C ALA A 15 -7.78 3.60 8.33
N ALA A 16 -8.49 4.04 7.30
CA ALA A 16 -8.16 5.27 6.57
C ALA A 16 -8.17 6.51 7.47
N LEU A 17 -9.21 6.68 8.31
CA LEU A 17 -9.30 7.83 9.22
C LEU A 17 -8.19 7.86 10.26
N ARG A 18 -7.76 6.68 10.74
CA ARG A 18 -6.70 6.57 11.75
C ARG A 18 -5.32 6.84 11.16
N GLU A 19 -5.02 6.28 10.00
CA GLU A 19 -3.68 6.36 9.40
C GLU A 19 -3.40 7.71 8.73
N MET A 20 -4.43 8.43 8.27
CA MET A 20 -4.28 9.74 7.61
C MET A 20 -3.82 10.86 8.56
N VAL A 21 -4.06 10.73 9.86
CA VAL A 21 -3.69 11.76 10.86
C VAL A 21 -2.18 11.96 10.93
N MET A 22 -1.42 10.86 10.89
CA MET A 22 0.04 10.89 11.08
C MET A 22 0.78 11.66 9.96
N PRO A 23 0.60 11.37 8.66
CA PRO A 23 1.28 12.12 7.60
C PRO A 23 0.86 13.59 7.57
N GLY A 24 -0.41 13.90 7.87
CA GLY A 24 -0.89 15.29 7.96
C GLY A 24 -0.23 16.06 9.11
N PHE A 25 -0.09 15.43 10.28
CA PHE A 25 0.57 16.03 11.45
C PHE A 25 2.05 16.33 11.17
N ILE A 26 2.78 15.41 10.52
CA ILE A 26 4.19 15.62 10.16
C ILE A 26 4.33 16.81 9.21
N ALA A 27 3.49 16.90 8.18
CA ALA A 27 3.53 18.01 7.21
C ALA A 27 3.29 19.38 7.86
N LEU A 28 2.47 19.43 8.91
CA LEU A 28 2.19 20.65 9.65
C LEU A 28 3.34 21.02 10.60
N VAL A 29 3.86 20.07 11.37
CA VAL A 29 4.82 20.34 12.45
C VAL A 29 6.25 20.54 11.94
N ALA A 30 6.65 19.83 10.89
CA ALA A 30 8.03 19.84 10.41
C ALA A 30 8.56 21.26 10.04
N PRO A 31 7.81 22.12 9.35
CA PRO A 31 8.23 23.51 9.10
C PRO A 31 8.47 24.33 10.36
N PHE A 32 7.70 24.12 11.44
CA PHE A 32 7.89 24.86 12.70
C PHE A 32 9.13 24.41 13.44
N VAL A 33 9.37 23.09 13.50
CA VAL A 33 10.57 22.54 14.12
C VAL A 33 11.82 23.06 13.42
N VAL A 34 11.83 23.04 12.09
CA VAL A 34 12.98 23.49 11.30
C VAL A 34 13.11 25.02 11.31
N GLY A 35 12.01 25.75 11.11
CA GLY A 35 11.99 27.21 11.05
C GLY A 35 12.35 27.89 12.37
N ILE A 36 11.85 27.40 13.51
CA ILE A 36 12.16 27.97 14.83
C ILE A 36 13.49 27.44 15.38
N GLY A 37 13.85 26.18 15.09
CA GLY A 37 15.07 25.56 15.62
C GLY A 37 16.35 25.94 14.87
N PHE A 38 16.29 25.91 13.54
CA PHE A 38 17.48 26.07 12.67
C PHE A 38 17.42 27.33 11.81
N GLY A 39 16.28 28.02 11.81
CA GLY A 39 16.10 29.29 11.10
C GLY A 39 15.64 29.14 9.64
N PRO A 40 15.52 30.28 8.94
CA PRO A 40 14.86 30.35 7.64
C PRO A 40 15.70 29.72 6.51
N TRP A 41 17.03 29.77 6.61
CA TRP A 41 17.93 29.15 5.63
C TRP A 41 17.87 27.63 5.65
N ALA A 42 17.78 27.04 6.84
CA ALA A 42 17.60 25.59 6.99
C ALA A 42 16.21 25.16 6.49
N LEU A 43 15.17 25.96 6.75
CA LEU A 43 13.82 25.73 6.23
C LEU A 43 13.81 25.76 4.69
N ALA A 44 14.50 26.71 4.07
CA ALA A 44 14.64 26.76 2.61
C ALA A 44 15.33 25.51 2.05
N GLY A 45 16.40 25.04 2.70
CA GLY A 45 17.09 23.79 2.33
C GLY A 45 16.19 22.56 2.46
N MET A 46 15.42 22.46 3.55
CA MET A 46 14.43 21.40 3.75
C MET A 46 13.38 21.39 2.62
N LEU A 47 12.84 22.56 2.26
CA LEU A 47 11.85 22.69 1.19
C LEU A 47 12.42 22.29 -0.17
N MET A 48 13.61 22.77 -0.54
CA MET A 48 14.25 22.38 -1.79
C MET A 48 14.50 20.87 -1.87
N GLY A 49 14.96 20.26 -0.79
CA GLY A 49 15.15 18.81 -0.69
C GLY A 49 13.83 18.04 -0.79
N ALA A 50 12.80 18.48 -0.08
CA ALA A 50 11.48 17.84 -0.09
C ALA A 50 10.81 17.92 -1.47
N ILE A 51 10.92 19.07 -2.14
CA ILE A 51 10.35 19.27 -3.49
C ILE A 51 11.08 18.37 -4.49
N SER A 52 12.42 18.43 -4.55
CA SER A 52 13.20 17.68 -5.54
C SER A 52 13.06 16.16 -5.37
N SER A 53 13.23 15.65 -4.15
CA SER A 53 13.09 14.22 -3.88
C SER A 53 11.65 13.73 -3.97
N GLY A 54 10.70 14.48 -3.41
CA GLY A 54 9.29 14.10 -3.36
C GLY A 54 8.62 14.13 -4.72
N PHE A 55 8.98 15.09 -5.59
CA PHE A 55 8.46 15.13 -6.97
C PHE A 55 8.90 13.90 -7.78
N LEU A 56 10.19 13.56 -7.75
CA LEU A 56 10.71 12.38 -8.45
C LEU A 56 10.03 11.10 -7.97
N LEU A 57 9.85 10.96 -6.65
CA LEU A 57 9.20 9.80 -6.06
C LEU A 57 7.70 9.73 -6.42
N ALA A 58 7.00 10.86 -6.43
CA ALA A 58 5.58 10.93 -6.80
C ALA A 58 5.36 10.48 -8.26
N VAL A 59 6.19 10.97 -9.18
CA VAL A 59 6.15 10.59 -10.60
C VAL A 59 6.46 9.11 -10.78
N MET A 60 7.50 8.60 -10.10
CA MET A 60 7.86 7.19 -10.14
C MET A 60 6.70 6.30 -9.67
N MET A 61 6.07 6.62 -8.53
CA MET A 61 4.97 5.82 -7.98
C MET A 61 3.73 5.84 -8.88
N ALA A 62 3.38 6.99 -9.45
CA ALA A 62 2.27 7.10 -10.39
C ALA A 62 2.50 6.28 -11.66
N ASN A 63 3.70 6.39 -12.25
CA ASN A 63 4.03 5.70 -13.49
C ASN A 63 4.20 4.18 -13.29
N ALA A 64 4.88 3.76 -12.22
CA ALA A 64 5.08 2.34 -11.92
C ALA A 64 3.75 1.63 -11.62
N GLY A 65 2.90 2.23 -10.77
CA GLY A 65 1.58 1.66 -10.47
C GLY A 65 0.68 1.62 -11.72
N GLY A 66 0.68 2.67 -12.54
CA GLY A 66 -0.08 2.69 -13.80
C GLY A 66 0.43 1.66 -14.81
N ALA A 67 1.74 1.45 -14.89
CA ALA A 67 2.33 0.42 -15.76
C ALA A 67 1.93 -1.00 -15.33
N TRP A 68 1.91 -1.30 -14.02
CA TRP A 68 1.47 -2.60 -13.52
C TRP A 68 -0.03 -2.85 -13.73
N ASP A 69 -0.91 -1.86 -13.53
CA ASP A 69 -2.35 -2.00 -13.83
C ASP A 69 -2.60 -2.18 -15.34
N ASN A 70 -1.88 -1.43 -16.18
CA ASN A 70 -1.97 -1.58 -17.64
C ASN A 70 -1.44 -2.93 -18.12
N ALA A 71 -0.35 -3.44 -17.53
CA ALA A 71 0.16 -4.78 -17.84
C ALA A 71 -0.83 -5.88 -17.47
N LYS A 72 -1.49 -5.76 -16.30
CA LYS A 72 -2.58 -6.66 -15.90
C LYS A 72 -3.72 -6.61 -16.92
N LYS A 73 -4.23 -5.42 -17.27
CA LYS A 73 -5.31 -5.25 -18.26
C LYS A 73 -4.94 -5.81 -19.63
N TYR A 74 -3.68 -5.67 -20.04
CA TYR A 74 -3.18 -6.20 -21.31
C TYR A 74 -3.15 -7.73 -21.36
N VAL A 75 -2.84 -8.40 -20.24
CA VAL A 75 -2.95 -9.86 -20.13
C VAL A 75 -4.43 -10.29 -20.07
N GLU A 76 -5.27 -9.51 -19.37
CA GLU A 76 -6.71 -9.79 -19.25
C GLU A 76 -7.49 -9.63 -20.56
N SER A 77 -7.04 -8.76 -21.47
CA SER A 77 -7.68 -8.57 -22.77
C SER A 77 -7.39 -9.71 -23.76
N GLY A 78 -6.47 -10.62 -23.43
CA GLY A 78 -6.08 -11.74 -24.29
C GLY A 78 -5.35 -11.35 -25.59
N THR A 79 -5.11 -10.05 -25.79
CA THR A 79 -4.47 -9.49 -27.00
C THR A 79 -3.02 -9.91 -27.16
N SER A 80 -2.38 -10.31 -26.06
CA SER A 80 -0.95 -10.61 -26.01
C SER A 80 -0.58 -12.01 -26.52
N GLY A 81 -1.54 -12.93 -26.66
CA GLY A 81 -1.23 -14.35 -26.93
C GLY A 81 -0.50 -15.07 -25.77
N LEU A 82 -0.25 -14.37 -24.65
CA LEU A 82 0.56 -14.84 -23.52
C LEU A 82 -0.25 -15.60 -22.45
N GLY A 83 -1.46 -16.02 -22.78
CA GLY A 83 -2.35 -16.75 -21.88
C GLY A 83 -3.13 -15.80 -20.96
N GLY A 84 -4.44 -15.72 -21.21
CA GLY A 84 -5.36 -14.79 -20.53
C GLY A 84 -5.61 -15.10 -19.04
N LYS A 85 -6.83 -14.84 -18.57
CA LYS A 85 -7.18 -15.00 -17.14
C LYS A 85 -6.97 -16.42 -16.63
N GLY A 86 -6.43 -16.55 -15.42
CA GLY A 86 -6.20 -17.85 -14.75
C GLY A 86 -4.88 -18.53 -15.10
N THR A 87 -4.00 -17.89 -15.88
CA THR A 87 -2.64 -18.40 -16.13
C THR A 87 -1.65 -17.96 -15.05
N ALA A 88 -0.49 -18.62 -14.98
CA ALA A 88 0.59 -18.22 -14.09
C ALA A 88 1.07 -16.78 -14.36
N LEU A 89 1.03 -16.34 -15.62
CA LEU A 89 1.34 -14.96 -16.00
C LEU A 89 0.31 -13.98 -15.44
N HIS A 90 -0.99 -14.31 -15.55
CA HIS A 90 -2.07 -13.48 -14.99
C HIS A 90 -1.92 -13.31 -13.48
N ALA A 91 -1.59 -14.38 -12.75
CA ALA A 91 -1.33 -14.29 -11.31
C ALA A 91 -0.14 -13.37 -10.96
N ALA A 92 0.93 -13.39 -11.77
CA ALA A 92 2.10 -12.54 -11.58
C ALA A 92 1.77 -11.05 -11.78
N VAL A 93 1.03 -10.70 -12.86
CA VAL A 93 0.66 -9.31 -13.13
C VAL A 93 -0.40 -8.79 -12.15
N VAL A 94 -1.30 -9.65 -11.65
CA VAL A 94 -2.21 -9.29 -10.55
C VAL A 94 -1.43 -8.98 -9.28
N THR A 95 -0.39 -9.76 -8.97
CA THR A 95 0.48 -9.46 -7.82
C THR A 95 1.18 -8.10 -8.00
N GLY A 96 1.69 -7.81 -9.22
CA GLY A 96 2.28 -6.50 -9.54
C GLY A 96 1.31 -5.34 -9.34
N ASP A 97 0.06 -5.48 -9.80
CA ASP A 97 -0.99 -4.48 -9.61
C ASP A 97 -1.33 -4.27 -8.12
N THR A 98 -1.43 -5.33 -7.32
CA THR A 98 -1.69 -5.20 -5.87
C THR A 98 -0.56 -4.48 -5.12
N VAL A 99 0.68 -4.56 -5.60
CA VAL A 99 1.80 -3.77 -5.08
C VAL A 99 1.75 -2.32 -5.58
N GLY A 100 1.25 -2.11 -6.80
CA GLY A 100 1.09 -0.81 -7.44
C GLY A 100 -0.06 0.03 -6.91
N ASP A 101 -1.13 -0.57 -6.38
CA ASP A 101 -2.32 0.12 -5.88
C ASP A 101 -2.00 1.17 -4.79
N PRO A 102 -1.23 0.84 -3.72
CA PRO A 102 -0.81 1.85 -2.75
C PRO A 102 0.06 2.98 -3.34
N PHE A 103 0.76 2.71 -4.45
CA PHE A 103 1.67 3.66 -5.08
C PHE A 103 0.89 4.66 -5.94
N LYS A 104 -0.01 4.20 -6.81
CA LYS A 104 -0.78 5.07 -7.70
C LYS A 104 -1.98 5.75 -7.04
N ASP A 105 -2.64 5.09 -6.08
CA ASP A 105 -3.92 5.58 -5.55
C ASP A 105 -3.82 6.23 -4.17
N THR A 106 -2.71 6.02 -3.45
CA THR A 106 -2.51 6.57 -2.11
C THR A 106 -1.28 7.48 -2.05
N SER A 107 -0.08 6.89 -2.16
CA SER A 107 1.16 7.59 -1.81
C SER A 107 1.62 8.57 -2.89
N GLY A 108 1.52 8.19 -4.17
CA GLY A 108 1.94 9.02 -5.31
C GLY A 108 1.22 10.37 -5.36
N PRO A 109 -0.13 10.38 -5.45
CA PRO A 109 -0.90 11.63 -5.43
C PRO A 109 -0.76 12.41 -4.12
N ALA A 110 -0.70 11.71 -2.97
CA ALA A 110 -0.59 12.35 -1.67
C ALA A 110 0.73 13.12 -1.48
N LEU A 111 1.84 12.65 -2.05
CA LEU A 111 3.13 13.35 -1.96
C LEU A 111 3.09 14.74 -2.57
N ASN A 112 2.38 14.93 -3.69
CA ASN A 112 2.25 16.25 -4.32
C ASN A 112 1.53 17.25 -3.39
N ILE A 113 0.45 16.79 -2.73
CA ILE A 113 -0.28 17.59 -1.74
C ILE A 113 0.56 17.83 -0.50
N LEU A 114 1.30 16.84 -0.02
CA LEU A 114 2.18 16.94 1.14
C LEU A 114 3.22 18.05 0.95
N ILE A 115 3.91 18.05 -0.19
CA ILE A 115 4.93 19.06 -0.53
C ILE A 115 4.30 20.44 -0.61
N LYS A 116 3.14 20.56 -1.28
CA LYS A 116 2.44 21.84 -1.43
C LYS A 116 1.99 22.38 -0.07
N LEU A 117 1.40 21.54 0.78
CA LEU A 117 0.96 21.91 2.12
C LEU A 117 2.14 22.38 2.97
N THR A 118 3.20 21.58 3.03
CA THR A 118 4.42 21.88 3.80
C THR A 118 5.04 23.21 3.33
N SER A 119 5.09 23.45 2.02
CA SER A 119 5.62 24.70 1.44
C SER A 119 4.76 25.91 1.76
N VAL A 120 3.43 25.80 1.67
CA VAL A 120 2.51 26.90 2.00
C VAL A 120 2.58 27.24 3.48
N VAL A 121 2.60 26.23 4.37
CA VAL A 121 2.77 26.46 5.81
C VAL A 121 4.10 27.16 6.09
N ALA A 122 5.20 26.66 5.53
CA ALA A 122 6.52 27.28 5.68
C ALA A 122 6.53 28.75 5.21
N LEU A 123 5.87 29.05 4.10
CA LEU A 123 5.82 30.39 3.53
C LEU A 123 4.96 31.35 4.36
N VAL A 124 3.77 30.91 4.80
CA VAL A 124 2.85 31.73 5.62
C VAL A 124 3.52 32.14 6.93
N PHE A 125 4.31 31.24 7.53
CA PHE A 125 5.02 31.50 8.78
C PHE A 125 6.46 31.99 8.59
N ALA A 126 6.94 32.17 7.35
CA ALA A 126 8.30 32.65 7.09
C ALA A 126 8.64 33.97 7.80
N PRO A 127 7.74 34.99 7.88
CA PRO A 127 8.01 36.22 8.63
C PRO A 127 8.19 35.98 10.14
N ALA A 128 7.59 34.91 10.68
CA ALA A 128 7.74 34.55 12.09
C ALA A 128 9.10 33.89 12.38
N PHE A 129 9.82 33.39 11.37
CA PHE A 129 11.10 32.70 11.52
C PHE A 129 12.33 33.60 11.33
N THR A 130 12.22 34.89 11.67
CA THR A 130 13.35 35.83 11.54
C THR A 130 14.44 35.57 12.58
N SER A 131 15.68 35.93 12.25
CA SER A 131 16.88 35.59 13.03
C SER A 131 16.84 36.03 14.50
N THR A 132 16.15 37.13 14.80
CA THR A 132 15.94 37.61 16.17
C THR A 132 15.03 36.66 16.95
N PHE A 133 13.95 36.20 16.33
CA PHE A 133 13.01 35.26 16.92
C PHE A 133 13.65 33.88 17.14
N THR A 134 14.41 33.35 16.18
CA THR A 134 15.04 32.03 16.30
C THR A 134 15.98 31.92 17.51
N ARG A 135 16.75 32.98 17.79
CA ARG A 135 17.72 32.98 18.91
C ARG A 135 17.05 32.98 20.29
N ASP A 136 15.92 33.67 20.44
CA ASP A 136 15.24 33.80 21.72
C ASP A 136 14.26 32.64 22.00
N PHE A 137 13.82 31.95 20.94
CA PHE A 137 12.82 30.88 21.01
C PHE A 137 13.34 29.49 20.60
N TYR A 138 14.65 29.27 20.47
CA TYR A 138 15.22 27.96 20.11
C TYR A 138 14.78 26.83 21.07
N TRP A 139 14.62 27.13 22.36
CA TRP A 139 14.14 26.20 23.38
C TRP A 139 12.68 25.81 23.17
N VAL A 140 11.85 26.69 22.58
CA VAL A 140 10.48 26.36 22.18
C VAL A 140 10.50 25.33 21.06
N ALA A 141 11.42 25.43 20.10
CA ALA A 141 11.59 24.42 19.06
C ALA A 141 11.94 23.04 19.65
N ILE A 142 12.78 23.00 20.69
CA ILE A 142 13.12 21.77 21.42
C ILE A 142 11.89 21.20 22.11
N ILE A 143 11.10 22.02 22.82
CA ILE A 143 9.86 21.56 23.46
C ILE A 143 8.89 21.01 22.42
N VAL A 144 8.65 21.73 21.33
CA VAL A 144 7.77 21.30 20.25
C VAL A 144 8.26 19.99 19.63
N PHE A 145 9.56 19.84 19.41
CA PHE A 145 10.15 18.61 18.91
C PHE A 145 9.98 17.43 19.88
N VAL A 146 10.27 17.63 21.17
CA VAL A 146 10.10 16.59 22.21
C VAL A 146 8.64 16.20 22.35
N VAL A 147 7.71 17.16 22.35
CA VAL A 147 6.27 16.91 22.41
C VAL A 147 5.81 16.19 21.14
N ALA A 148 6.23 16.62 19.95
CA ALA A 148 5.89 15.96 18.69
C ALA A 148 6.43 14.53 18.64
N ALA A 149 7.66 14.30 19.12
CA ALA A 149 8.24 12.97 19.22
C ALA A 149 7.51 12.10 20.25
N ALA A 150 7.17 12.65 21.42
CA ALA A 150 6.41 11.96 22.45
C ALA A 150 4.99 11.60 21.96
N VAL A 151 4.33 12.52 21.26
CA VAL A 151 3.03 12.27 20.61
C VAL A 151 3.16 11.23 19.52
N ALA A 152 4.19 11.28 18.69
CA ALA A 152 4.45 10.27 17.66
C ALA A 152 4.70 8.88 18.28
N ILE A 153 5.46 8.80 19.36
CA ILE A 153 5.73 7.56 20.09
C ILE A 153 4.45 7.06 20.77
N ALA A 154 3.73 7.92 21.48
CA ALA A 154 2.46 7.59 22.12
C ALA A 154 1.42 7.14 21.09
N TRP A 155 1.36 7.79 19.93
CA TRP A 155 0.50 7.42 18.81
C TRP A 155 0.93 6.07 18.23
N ARG A 156 2.22 5.82 18.02
CA ARG A 156 2.73 4.50 17.59
C ARG A 156 2.40 3.39 18.60
N VAL A 157 2.54 3.66 19.90
CA VAL A 157 2.19 2.73 20.97
C VAL A 157 0.67 2.51 21.01
N TYR A 158 -0.12 3.57 20.85
CA TYR A 158 -1.58 3.50 20.78
C TYR A 158 -2.05 2.70 19.56
N LEU A 159 -1.46 2.93 18.38
CA LEU A 159 -1.72 2.16 17.17
C LEU A 159 -1.40 0.68 17.38
N LYS A 160 -0.25 0.37 17.98
CA LYS A 160 0.16 -1.01 18.29
C LYS A 160 -0.75 -1.69 19.33
N LYS A 161 -1.27 -0.93 20.29
CA LYS A 161 -2.19 -1.43 21.32
C LYS A 161 -3.62 -1.58 20.81
N THR A 162 -3.96 -0.84 19.76
CA THR A 162 -5.28 -0.87 19.14
C THR A 162 -5.23 -1.49 17.75
N ASP A 163 -4.25 -2.36 17.52
CA ASP A 163 -3.99 -2.99 16.22
C ASP A 163 -5.14 -3.96 15.93
N PRO A 164 -6.11 -3.57 15.06
CA PRO A 164 -7.31 -4.36 14.87
C PRO A 164 -6.96 -5.73 14.26
N LYS A 165 -5.81 -5.85 13.58
CA LYS A 165 -5.39 -7.08 12.89
C LYS A 165 -5.24 -8.28 13.82
N ILE A 166 -4.82 -8.10 15.08
CA ILE A 166 -4.63 -9.21 16.03
C ILE A 166 -5.98 -9.69 16.56
N ASP A 167 -6.86 -8.78 16.99
CA ASP A 167 -8.19 -9.13 17.52
C ASP A 167 -9.14 -9.61 16.41
N PHE A 168 -9.03 -9.06 15.19
CA PHE A 168 -9.84 -9.39 14.03
C PHE A 168 -9.53 -10.78 13.44
N LEU A 169 -8.25 -11.15 13.32
CA LEU A 169 -7.85 -12.49 12.90
C LEU A 169 -8.23 -13.53 13.97
N ALA A 170 -8.18 -13.16 15.25
CA ALA A 170 -8.66 -13.99 16.34
C ALA A 170 -10.20 -14.16 16.30
N GLU A 171 -10.96 -13.11 15.97
CA GLU A 171 -12.43 -13.16 15.87
C GLU A 171 -12.90 -13.94 14.61
N GLN A 172 -12.22 -13.79 13.48
CA GLN A 172 -12.50 -14.55 12.25
C GLN A 172 -12.02 -16.00 12.34
N GLY A 173 -10.86 -16.26 12.97
CA GLY A 173 -10.37 -17.61 13.26
C GLY A 173 -11.31 -18.37 14.22
N GLY A 174 -11.96 -17.67 15.15
CA GLY A 174 -12.98 -18.24 16.02
C GLY A 174 -14.30 -18.58 15.31
N LYS A 175 -14.69 -17.82 14.27
CA LYS A 175 -15.92 -18.07 13.48
C LYS A 175 -15.73 -19.06 12.33
N ALA A 176 -14.51 -19.19 11.81
CA ALA A 176 -14.18 -20.19 10.77
C ALA A 176 -14.05 -21.63 11.30
N ALA A 177 -13.91 -21.81 12.62
CA ALA A 177 -13.74 -23.12 13.26
C ALA A 177 -15.05 -23.90 13.51
N THR A 178 -16.22 -23.32 13.23
CA THR A 178 -17.48 -24.10 13.22
C THR A 178 -17.66 -24.76 11.86
N LYS A 179 -17.38 -26.08 11.79
CA LYS A 179 -17.62 -26.94 10.63
C LYS A 179 -19.02 -26.67 10.03
N PRO A 180 -19.18 -26.67 8.69
CA PRO A 180 -20.51 -26.57 8.10
C PRO A 180 -21.37 -27.74 8.56
N LYS A 181 -22.54 -27.43 9.13
CA LYS A 181 -23.55 -28.41 9.54
C LYS A 181 -24.07 -29.11 8.29
N LYS A 182 -23.83 -30.42 8.15
CA LYS A 182 -24.38 -31.27 7.06
C LYS A 182 -25.91 -31.01 7.00
N PRO A 183 -26.47 -30.65 5.84
CA PRO A 183 -27.91 -30.47 5.72
C PRO A 183 -28.61 -31.78 6.10
N ALA A 184 -29.57 -31.68 7.02
CA ALA A 184 -30.41 -32.81 7.41
C ALA A 184 -31.26 -33.21 6.20
N GLY A 185 -30.97 -34.38 5.60
CA GLY A 185 -31.81 -34.95 4.55
C GLY A 185 -31.13 -35.65 3.36
N ALA A 186 -29.82 -35.92 3.38
CA ALA A 186 -29.19 -36.78 2.36
C ALA A 186 -29.06 -38.23 2.87
N ALA A 187 -29.77 -39.14 2.21
CA ALA A 187 -29.80 -40.59 2.42
C ALA A 187 -28.51 -41.29 1.90
N PRO A 188 -28.28 -42.57 2.23
CA PRO A 188 -26.96 -43.08 2.60
C PRO A 188 -26.07 -43.52 1.46
N ASP A 189 -24.80 -43.21 1.68
CA ASP A 189 -23.52 -43.79 1.26
C ASP A 189 -23.67 -45.23 0.69
N HIS A 190 -23.35 -45.38 -0.60
CA HIS A 190 -23.06 -46.69 -1.19
C HIS A 190 -21.54 -46.85 -1.11
N ASP A 191 -21.11 -47.81 -0.28
CA ASP A 191 -19.72 -48.25 -0.19
C ASP A 191 -19.33 -48.86 -1.54
N ASP A 192 -18.29 -48.31 -2.17
CA ASP A 192 -17.49 -49.01 -3.17
C ASP A 192 -16.02 -48.68 -2.88
N ASP A 193 -15.39 -49.59 -2.13
CA ASP A 193 -13.95 -49.74 -2.05
C ASP A 193 -13.42 -50.04 -3.46
N HIS A 194 -12.65 -49.14 -4.06
CA HIS A 194 -11.65 -49.53 -5.04
C HIS A 194 -10.42 -48.61 -4.99
N ASP A 195 -9.30 -49.28 -4.74
CA ASP A 195 -7.93 -48.87 -5.05
C ASP A 195 -7.83 -48.22 -6.43
N ASP A 196 -6.93 -47.25 -6.61
CA ASP A 196 -6.05 -47.19 -7.79
C ASP A 196 -5.07 -46.00 -7.71
N ASP A 197 -3.82 -46.37 -7.45
CA ASP A 197 -2.59 -45.67 -7.77
C ASP A 197 -2.50 -45.34 -9.27
N GLU A 198 -3.08 -44.25 -9.77
CA GLU A 198 -2.75 -43.80 -11.15
C GLU A 198 -3.12 -42.34 -11.51
N LYS A 199 -2.53 -41.32 -10.87
CA LYS A 199 -2.57 -39.92 -11.40
C LYS A 199 -1.25 -39.15 -11.31
N GLY A 200 -0.13 -39.89 -11.28
CA GLY A 200 1.24 -39.34 -11.27
C GLY A 200 1.90 -39.16 -12.64
N THR A 201 1.26 -39.55 -13.75
CA THR A 201 2.02 -39.84 -15.01
C THR A 201 1.49 -39.14 -16.27
N LEU A 202 0.55 -38.20 -16.20
CA LEU A 202 -0.09 -37.62 -17.42
C LEU A 202 0.06 -36.09 -17.60
N LEU A 203 1.20 -35.49 -17.27
CA LEU A 203 1.53 -34.12 -17.72
C LEU A 203 3.04 -33.94 -18.04
N ARG A 204 3.67 -34.96 -18.63
CA ARG A 204 5.07 -34.87 -19.08
C ARG A 204 5.29 -35.33 -20.52
N GLU A 205 4.46 -34.85 -21.46
CA GLU A 205 4.85 -34.77 -22.87
C GLU A 205 4.28 -33.51 -23.51
N ARG A 206 5.14 -32.51 -23.75
CA ARG A 206 4.97 -31.59 -24.89
C ARG A 206 6.29 -31.62 -25.67
N PRO A 207 6.29 -31.98 -26.95
CA PRO A 207 7.50 -31.99 -27.75
C PRO A 207 8.01 -30.56 -27.99
N SER A 208 9.32 -30.41 -27.87
CA SER A 208 10.08 -29.20 -28.19
C SER A 208 9.90 -28.85 -29.67
N VAL A 209 9.28 -27.71 -29.96
CA VAL A 209 9.34 -27.10 -31.30
C VAL A 209 10.76 -26.57 -31.49
N ASN A 210 11.51 -27.22 -32.36
CA ASN A 210 12.88 -26.87 -32.70
C ASN A 210 12.86 -25.67 -33.67
N LEU A 211 13.35 -24.52 -33.20
CA LEU A 211 13.63 -23.34 -34.03
C LEU A 211 14.79 -23.69 -34.98
N LYS A 212 14.51 -24.21 -36.18
CA LYS A 212 15.50 -24.28 -37.26
C LYS A 212 14.96 -24.31 -38.70
N ASP A 213 13.65 -24.37 -38.91
CA ASP A 213 13.06 -24.46 -40.27
C ASP A 213 12.32 -23.20 -40.73
N ALA A 214 12.63 -22.03 -40.16
CA ALA A 214 12.06 -20.74 -40.59
C ALA A 214 13.06 -19.88 -41.40
N SER A 215 13.93 -20.53 -42.16
CA SER A 215 14.76 -19.90 -43.18
C SER A 215 14.81 -20.80 -44.41
N ASP A 216 13.72 -20.81 -45.18
CA ASP A 216 13.68 -21.05 -46.63
C ASP A 216 12.24 -21.28 -47.07
N SER A 217 11.55 -20.19 -47.42
CA SER A 217 10.51 -20.18 -48.46
C SER A 217 9.98 -18.74 -48.61
N ASP A 218 10.42 -18.11 -49.69
CA ASP A 218 9.91 -16.96 -50.44
C ASP A 218 8.72 -16.14 -49.89
#